data_AF-A0A1S0YKA3-F1
#
_entry.id   AF-A0A1S0YKA3-F1
#
_cell.length_a   1.000
_cell.length_b   1.000
_cell.length_c   1.000
_cell.angle_alpha   90.00
_cell.angle_beta   90.00
_cell.angle_gamma   90.00
#
_symmetry.space_group_name_H-M   'P 1'
#
loop_
_entity.id
_entity.type
_entity.pdbx_description
1 polymer ?
#
loop_
_entity_poly.entity_id
_entity_poly.type
_entity_poly.pdbx_seq_one_letter_code
_entity_poly.pdbx_strand_id
1 'polypeptide(L)'
;MSAIFKIFRVLFYVFLAAFLIGGFVLVGLQAIGVFMGSGDVVTGVNDALAPWVFGAATLCALAAFVLGYRPEARQARKAQAAKEREVEQQRKQSRE
;
A
#
# COMPACT_ATOMS: atom_id res chain seq x y z
N MET A 1 22.92 8.38 -10.98
CA MET A 1 21.95 7.95 -9.96
C MET A 1 21.25 9.19 -9.40
N SER A 2 20.26 9.70 -10.12
CA SER A 2 19.66 11.01 -9.90
C SER A 2 18.96 11.08 -8.55
N ALA A 3 19.36 12.05 -7.72
CA ALA A 3 18.83 12.31 -6.37
C ALA A 3 17.29 12.33 -6.30
N ILE A 4 16.65 12.67 -7.43
CA ILE A 4 15.20 12.63 -7.63
C ILE A 4 14.57 11.29 -7.20
N PHE A 5 15.17 10.14 -7.54
CA PHE A 5 14.59 8.84 -7.20
C PHE A 5 14.71 8.50 -5.72
N LYS A 6 15.75 9.00 -5.04
CA LYS A 6 15.88 8.87 -3.59
C LYS A 6 14.81 9.68 -2.87
N ILE A 7 14.54 10.90 -3.34
CA ILE A 7 13.48 11.77 -2.82
C ILE A 7 12.12 11.10 -2.99
N PHE A 8 11.78 10.63 -4.19
CA PHE A 8 10.52 9.91 -4.42
C PHE A 8 10.38 8.64 -3.57
N ARG A 9 11.49 7.92 -3.32
CA ARG A 9 11.48 6.73 -2.45
C ARG A 9 11.18 7.08 -1.00
N VAL A 10 11.82 8.11 -0.45
CA VAL A 10 11.55 8.57 0.92
C VAL A 10 10.12 9.08 1.02
N LEU A 11 9.70 9.91 0.06
CA LEU A 11 8.35 10.44 0.00
C LEU A 11 7.29 9.32 -0.06
N PHE A 12 7.53 8.29 -0.87
CA PHE A 12 6.70 7.09 -0.93
C PHE A 12 6.58 6.40 0.42
N TYR A 13 7.70 6.12 1.10
CA TYR A 13 7.64 5.45 2.41
C TYR A 13 6.93 6.29 3.48
N VAL A 14 7.13 7.62 3.46
CA VAL A 14 6.45 8.54 4.38
C VAL A 14 4.94 8.51 4.14
N PHE A 15 4.50 8.67 2.89
CA PHE A 15 3.07 8.61 2.57
C PHE A 15 2.49 7.21 2.81
N LEU A 16 3.24 6.15 2.53
CA LEU A 16 2.84 4.77 2.80
C LEU A 16 2.59 4.55 4.29
N ALA A 17 3.52 4.99 5.15
CA ALA A 17 3.37 4.88 6.60
C ALA A 17 2.19 5.73 7.09
N ALA A 18 2.08 6.98 6.63
CA ALA A 18 1.01 7.88 7.02
C ALA A 18 -0.39 7.33 6.64
N PHE A 19 -0.56 6.83 5.42
CA PHE A 19 -1.82 6.23 4.99
C PHE A 19 -2.11 4.91 5.71
N LEU A 20 -1.11 4.05 5.95
CA LEU A 20 -1.33 2.79 6.67
C LEU A 20 -1.76 3.04 8.11
N ILE A 21 -1.07 3.95 8.81
CA ILE A 21 -1.43 4.32 10.19
C ILE A 21 -2.80 4.99 10.19
N GLY A 22 -3.02 5.96 9.30
CA GLY A 22 -4.28 6.68 9.20
C GLY A 22 -5.46 5.76 8.87
N GLY A 23 -5.30 4.86 7.91
CA GLY A 23 -6.31 3.86 7.54
C GLY A 23 -6.57 2.85 8.65
N PHE A 24 -5.52 2.39 9.35
CA PHE A 24 -5.67 1.51 10.50
C PHE A 24 -6.45 2.17 11.65
N VAL A 25 -6.10 3.41 11.99
CA VAL A 25 -6.79 4.19 13.01
C VAL A 25 -8.25 4.44 12.60
N LEU A 26 -8.49 4.80 11.34
CA LEU A 26 -9.82 5.05 10.80
C LEU A 26 -10.70 3.80 10.92
N VAL A 27 -10.24 2.64 10.44
CA VAL A 27 -10.99 1.38 10.55
C VAL A 27 -11.16 0.95 12.01
N GLY A 28 -10.15 1.17 12.86
CA GLY A 28 -10.23 0.87 14.30
C GLY A 28 -11.30 1.70 15.02
N LEU A 29 -11.33 3.02 14.79
CA LEU A 29 -12.34 3.91 15.33
C LEU A 29 -13.74 3.60 14.77
N GLN A 30 -13.84 3.28 13.48
CA GLN A 30 -15.10 2.85 12.88
C GLN A 30 -15.61 1.56 13.54
N ALA A 31 -14.74 0.57 13.76
CA ALA A 31 -15.10 -0.68 14.43
C ALA A 31 -15.64 -0.43 15.86
N ILE A 32 -14.97 0.45 16.62
CA ILE A 32 -15.42 0.84 17.96
C ILE A 32 -16.77 1.59 17.90
N GLY A 33 -16.93 2.54 16.99
CA GLY A 33 -18.16 3.33 16.83
C GLY A 33 -19.36 2.46 16.45
N VAL A 34 -19.15 1.46 15.57
CA VAL A 34 -20.16 0.45 15.24
C VAL A 34 -20.52 -0.39 16.47
N PHE A 35 -19.52 -0.83 17.25
CA PHE A 35 -19.76 -1.62 18.46
C PHE A 35 -20.53 -0.83 19.53
N MET A 36 -20.32 0.49 19.61
CA MET A 36 -21.07 1.40 20.51
C MET A 36 -22.43 1.82 19.94
N GLY A 37 -22.81 1.37 18.74
CA GLY A 37 -24.08 1.71 18.08
C GLY A 37 -24.25 3.20 17.75
N SER A 38 -23.16 3.98 17.82
CA SER A 38 -23.18 5.43 17.62
C SER A 38 -22.69 5.75 16.22
N GLY A 39 -23.63 5.80 15.26
CA GLY A 39 -23.35 6.15 13.86
C GLY A 39 -22.70 7.53 13.71
N ASP A 40 -22.96 8.44 14.64
CA ASP A 40 -22.42 9.81 14.64
C ASP A 40 -20.90 9.86 14.89
N VAL A 41 -20.39 8.91 15.68
CA VAL A 41 -18.94 8.76 15.91
C VAL A 41 -18.26 8.20 14.66
N VAL A 42 -18.93 7.27 13.97
CA VAL A 42 -18.43 6.67 12.73
C VAL A 42 -18.40 7.72 11.61
N THR A 43 -19.45 8.51 11.45
CA THR A 43 -19.55 9.56 10.42
C THR A 43 -18.60 10.71 10.70
N GLY A 44 -18.48 11.18 11.95
CA GLY A 44 -17.58 12.27 12.32
C GLY A 44 -16.10 11.91 12.15
N VAL A 45 -15.70 10.68 12.50
CA VAL A 45 -14.32 10.19 12.25
C VAL A 45 -14.07 10.06 10.75
N ASN A 46 -15.04 9.57 10.00
CA ASN A 46 -14.90 9.42 8.55
C ASN A 46 -14.74 10.79 7.87
N ASP A 47 -15.61 11.76 8.16
CA ASP A 47 -15.54 13.10 7.53
C ASP A 47 -14.23 13.82 7.83
N ALA A 48 -13.68 13.65 9.04
CA ALA A 48 -12.44 14.31 9.43
C ALA A 48 -11.18 13.60 8.90
N LEU A 49 -11.10 12.26 8.96
CA LEU A 49 -9.88 11.52 8.65
C LEU A 49 -9.85 11.00 7.21
N ALA A 50 -10.99 10.67 6.60
CA ALA A 50 -11.05 10.13 5.25
C ALA A 50 -10.35 11.00 4.20
N PRO A 51 -10.61 12.32 4.07
CA PRO A 51 -9.98 13.11 3.02
C PRO A 51 -8.45 13.12 3.13
N TRP A 52 -7.91 13.12 4.35
CA TRP A 52 -6.46 13.05 4.58
C TRP A 52 -5.89 11.67 4.28
N VAL A 53 -6.53 10.60 4.75
CA VAL A 53 -6.06 9.23 4.57
C VAL A 53 -6.13 8.81 3.10
N PHE A 54 -7.26 9.08 2.43
CA PHE A 54 -7.43 8.76 1.02
C PHE A 54 -6.55 9.63 0.11
N GLY A 55 -6.36 10.91 0.46
CA GLY A 55 -5.41 11.78 -0.23
C GLY A 55 -3.97 11.25 -0.14
N ALA A 56 -3.52 10.90 1.08
CA ALA A 56 -2.22 10.30 1.30
C ALA A 56 -2.06 8.94 0.59
N ALA A 57 -3.09 8.10 0.58
CA ALA A 57 -3.10 6.83 -0.13
C ALA A 57 -2.91 7.01 -1.64
N THR A 58 -3.58 8.01 -2.21
CA THR A 58 -3.50 8.32 -3.64
C THR A 58 -2.11 8.83 -4.02
N LEU A 59 -1.56 9.77 -3.26
CA LEU A 59 -0.18 10.26 -3.42
C LEU A 59 0.85 9.14 -3.24
N CYS A 60 0.64 8.26 -2.26
CA CYS A 60 1.43 7.05 -2.06
C CYS A 60 1.40 6.16 -3.31
N ALA A 61 0.21 5.83 -3.82
CA ALA A 61 0.04 4.97 -4.99
C ALA A 61 0.72 5.55 -6.24
N LEU A 62 0.57 6.86 -6.48
CA LEU A 62 1.22 7.56 -7.58
C LEU A 62 2.76 7.52 -7.44
N ALA A 63 3.30 7.77 -6.25
CA ALA A 63 4.73 7.67 -6.00
C ALA A 63 5.26 6.23 -6.20
N ALA A 64 4.49 5.22 -5.77
CA ALA A 64 4.80 3.81 -6.00
C ALA A 64 4.83 3.48 -7.50
N PHE A 65 3.84 3.99 -8.23
CA PHE A 65 3.71 3.78 -9.67
C PHE A 65 4.90 4.39 -10.43
N VAL A 66 5.27 5.63 -10.09
CA VAL A 66 6.46 6.30 -10.65
C VAL A 66 7.75 5.54 -10.33
N LEU A 67 7.93 5.05 -9.10
CA LEU A 67 9.06 4.20 -8.73
C LEU A 67 9.05 2.86 -9.48
N GLY A 68 7.88 2.35 -9.83
CA GLY A 68 7.68 1.13 -10.61
C GLY A 68 8.17 1.23 -12.06
N TYR A 69 8.25 2.42 -12.66
CA TYR A 69 8.84 2.61 -13.98
C TYR A 69 10.35 2.43 -14.03
N ARG A 70 11.03 2.33 -12.88
CA ARG A 70 12.47 2.11 -12.85
C ARG A 70 12.83 0.77 -13.51
N PRO A 71 13.88 0.74 -14.35
CA PRO A 71 14.30 -0.49 -15.02
C PRO A 71 14.64 -1.61 -14.02
N GLU A 72 15.17 -1.26 -12.85
CA GLU A 72 15.42 -2.17 -11.72
C GLU A 72 14.12 -2.82 -11.20
N ALA A 73 13.04 -2.07 -11.06
CA ALA A 73 11.76 -2.60 -10.58
C ALA A 73 11.13 -3.54 -11.61
N ARG A 74 11.28 -3.24 -12.90
CA ARG A 74 10.87 -4.13 -14.00
C ARG A 74 11.67 -5.43 -14.00
N GLN A 75 12.98 -5.37 -13.75
CA GLN A 75 13.83 -6.56 -13.63
C GLN A 75 13.46 -7.39 -12.40
N ALA A 76 13.22 -6.76 -11.25
CA ALA A 76 12.78 -7.44 -10.03
C ALA A 76 11.46 -8.20 -10.23
N ARG A 77 10.47 -7.61 -10.91
CA ARG A 77 9.21 -8.31 -11.24
C ARG A 77 9.41 -9.51 -12.16
N LYS A 78 10.29 -9.40 -13.17
CA LYS A 78 10.63 -10.53 -14.05
C LYS A 78 11.30 -11.65 -13.27
N ALA A 79 12.23 -11.34 -12.37
CA ALA A 79 12.89 -12.31 -11.52
C ALA A 79 11.90 -13.01 -10.56
N GLN A 80 10.94 -12.27 -10.01
CA GLN A 80 9.89 -12.83 -9.15
C GLN A 80 8.96 -13.77 -9.94
N ALA A 81 8.54 -13.38 -11.14
CA ALA A 81 7.72 -14.23 -12.01
C ALA A 81 8.47 -15.49 -12.49
N ALA A 82 9.79 -15.41 -12.70
CA ALA A 82 10.60 -16.58 -13.02
C ALA A 82 10.65 -17.57 -11.84
N LYS A 83 10.89 -17.08 -10.61
CA LYS A 83 10.87 -17.91 -9.40
C LYS A 83 9.52 -18.57 -9.16
N GLU A 84 8.42 -17.86 -9.39
CA GLU A 84 7.08 -18.42 -9.23
C GLU A 84 6.81 -19.56 -10.23
N ARG A 85 7.27 -19.42 -11.48
CA ARG A 85 7.20 -20.49 -12.50
C ARG A 85 8.07 -21.69 -12.12
N GLU A 86 9.27 -21.47 -11.60
CA GLU A 86 10.14 -22.55 -11.12
C GLU A 86 9.49 -23.31 -9.96
N VAL A 87 8.89 -22.60 -9.00
CA VAL A 87 8.15 -23.20 -7.89
C VAL A 87 6.92 -23.98 -8.39
N GLU A 88 6.18 -23.44 -9.36
CA GLU A 88 5.02 -24.12 -9.93
C GLU A 88 5.42 -25.39 -10.70
N GLN A 89 6.52 -25.34 -11.46
CA GLN A 89 7.08 -26.51 -12.14
C GLN A 89 7.54 -27.58 -11.16
N GLN A 90 8.26 -27.20 -10.10
CA GLN A 90 8.65 -28.13 -9.04
C GLN A 90 7.43 -28.75 -8.35
N ARG A 91 6.38 -27.96 -8.11
CA ARG A 91 5.13 -28.45 -7.49
C ARG A 91 4.39 -29.45 -8.38
N LYS A 92 4.40 -29.25 -9.70
CA LYS A 92 3.82 -30.18 -10.68
C LYS A 92 4.64 -31.47 -10.75
N GLN A 93 5.96 -31.35 -10.83
CA GLN A 93 6.88 -32.47 -10.90
C GLN A 93 6.93 -33.31 -9.60
N SER A 94 6.61 -32.72 -8.45
CA SER A 94 6.46 -33.45 -7.18
C SER A 94 5.09 -34.15 -7.02
N ARG A 95 4.12 -33.89 -7.91
CA ARG A 95 2.77 -34.46 -7.86
C ARG A 95 2.56 -35.62 -8.84
N GLU A 96 3.48 -35.79 -9.79
CA GLU A 96 3.60 -36.96 -10.67
C GLU A 96 4.54 -38.00 -10.04
#